data_AF-A0AAE0RZS9-F1
#
_entry.id   AF-A0AAE0RZS9-F1
#
_cell.length_a   1.000
_cell.length_b   1.000
_cell.length_c   1.000
_cell.angle_alpha   90.00
_cell.angle_beta   90.00
_cell.angle_gamma   90.00
#
_symmetry.space_group_name_H-M   'P 1'
#
loop_
_entity.id
_entity.type
_entity.pdbx_description
1 polymer ?
#
loop_
_entity_poly.entity_id
_entity_poly.type
_entity_poly.pdbx_seq_one_letter_code
_entity_poly.pdbx_strand_id
1 'polypeptide(L)'
;MSVLVGKETKLVVQGITGSEGTFHTSQMIEYGTNVVAGVTPGKGGSTYKGNEQYPFLNEVPIFNSVQDAVNKTKANTSAIFVPAAFAADAIMEAADAKIKVVICITEGIPVSDMIKAHDYIKSKKGVTLIGPNCPGVITPGKAKVGIMPGFIHKPGQIGVISRSGTLTYEAVHQLTKLGLGQSTCIGIGGDPVIGMRFIDAVKLFAQDKETKGLVMIGEIGGTAEEEAAQYIKRYFKKPVVGFIAGASAPEGRRMGHAGAIISGGKGTAKEKFASLRAAGIHVVENPALIGKTMLQALEKKLTINFGPKLNIITGETGAGKSILLGALNIVLGERANTDLIRAGSDKAIVEATLNITNNFRLIKIIEEQNLSSNSQDNLILLRRELSTKSSSRCFINDSLVPLHLLREISDLAIDLHGQHEHQSLLHIETHLSILDNYGNLESLRETFHNEYQQILQVKKRLVDVQKNGSKHKATK
;
A
#
# COMPACT_ATOMS: atom_id res chain seq x y z
N MET A 1 0.33 19.87 6.15
CA MET A 1 0.17 20.67 4.95
C MET A 1 -0.64 19.87 3.95
N SER A 2 -1.50 20.53 3.19
CA SER A 2 -2.27 19.94 2.10
C SER A 2 -1.84 20.56 0.78
N VAL A 3 -2.12 19.89 -0.33
CA VAL A 3 -1.88 20.45 -1.66
C VAL A 3 -3.20 20.90 -2.27
N LEU A 4 -3.20 22.04 -2.97
CA LEU A 4 -4.34 22.67 -3.66
C LEU A 4 -5.48 23.17 -2.76
N VAL A 5 -6.10 22.29 -1.97
CA VAL A 5 -7.26 22.62 -1.12
C VAL A 5 -6.98 22.26 0.34
N GLY A 6 -7.53 23.06 1.26
CA GLY A 6 -7.24 22.98 2.69
C GLY A 6 -8.21 23.84 3.51
N LYS A 7 -7.86 24.12 4.77
CA LYS A 7 -8.71 24.93 5.67
C LYS A 7 -8.83 26.39 5.20
N GLU A 8 -7.86 26.85 4.42
CA GLU A 8 -7.77 28.16 3.80
C GLU A 8 -8.59 28.30 2.50
N THR A 9 -9.18 27.20 2.02
CA THR A 9 -10.02 27.22 0.83
C THR A 9 -11.26 28.06 1.07
N LYS A 10 -11.48 29.06 0.21
CA LYS A 10 -12.71 29.86 0.13
C LYS A 10 -13.33 29.58 -1.23
N LEU A 11 -14.35 28.73 -1.25
CA LEU A 11 -14.89 28.15 -2.47
C LEU A 11 -16.00 29.02 -3.06
N VAL A 12 -15.88 29.33 -4.36
CA VAL A 12 -17.00 29.80 -5.19
C VAL A 12 -17.50 28.67 -6.10
N VAL A 13 -18.81 28.46 -6.15
CA VAL A 13 -19.42 27.42 -7.00
C VAL A 13 -20.08 28.06 -8.22
N GLN A 14 -19.57 27.76 -9.40
CA GLN A 14 -20.17 28.18 -10.68
C GLN A 14 -21.22 27.15 -11.10
N GLY A 15 -22.44 27.61 -11.39
CA GLY A 15 -23.59 26.73 -11.64
C GLY A 15 -24.25 26.21 -10.35
N ILE A 16 -24.08 26.90 -9.22
CA ILE A 16 -24.56 26.47 -7.89
C ILE A 16 -26.08 26.20 -7.83
N THR A 17 -26.88 26.89 -8.65
CA THR A 17 -28.35 26.74 -8.63
C THR A 17 -28.86 25.67 -9.60
N GLY A 18 -27.97 24.96 -10.30
CA GLY A 18 -28.34 23.79 -11.12
C GLY A 18 -28.41 22.52 -10.27
N SER A 19 -29.04 21.46 -10.76
CA SER A 19 -29.26 20.21 -10.00
C SER A 19 -28.00 19.66 -9.32
N GLU A 20 -26.95 19.39 -10.11
CA GLU A 20 -25.67 18.86 -9.61
C GLU A 20 -24.92 19.88 -8.74
N GLY A 21 -24.96 21.16 -9.12
CA GLY A 21 -24.36 22.25 -8.35
C GLY A 21 -24.98 22.36 -6.96
N THR A 22 -26.31 22.27 -6.86
CA THR A 22 -27.04 22.28 -5.60
C THR A 22 -26.70 21.05 -4.77
N PHE A 23 -26.83 19.84 -5.34
CA PHE A 23 -26.55 18.61 -4.63
C PHE A 23 -25.12 18.55 -4.08
N HIS A 24 -24.11 18.82 -4.90
CA HIS A 24 -22.74 18.72 -4.44
C HIS A 24 -22.32 19.87 -3.54
N THR A 25 -22.93 21.05 -3.67
CA THR A 25 -22.68 22.15 -2.72
C THR A 25 -23.20 21.82 -1.33
N SER A 26 -24.38 21.22 -1.20
CA SER A 26 -24.88 20.77 0.11
C SER A 26 -23.90 19.80 0.77
N GLN A 27 -23.40 18.83 0.00
CA GLN A 27 -22.43 17.84 0.47
C GLN A 27 -21.06 18.44 0.80
N MET A 28 -20.60 19.46 0.07
CA MET A 28 -19.35 20.17 0.38
C MET A 28 -19.47 20.99 1.67
N ILE A 29 -20.61 21.67 1.88
CA ILE A 29 -20.92 22.41 3.11
C ILE A 29 -21.03 21.45 4.30
N GLU A 30 -21.76 20.34 4.16
CA GLU A 30 -21.92 19.32 5.19
C GLU A 30 -20.58 18.71 5.61
N TYR A 31 -19.66 18.52 4.65
CA TYR A 31 -18.30 18.05 4.93
C TYR A 31 -17.44 19.10 5.68
N GLY A 32 -17.86 20.36 5.73
CA GLY A 32 -17.13 21.46 6.37
C GLY A 32 -16.30 22.32 5.42
N THR A 33 -16.51 22.24 4.11
CA THR A 33 -15.83 23.11 3.13
C THR A 33 -16.43 24.50 3.17
N ASN A 34 -15.59 25.53 3.24
CA ASN A 34 -16.03 26.92 3.32
C ASN A 34 -16.50 27.46 1.94
N VAL A 35 -17.78 27.23 1.64
CA VAL A 35 -18.46 27.78 0.45
C VAL A 35 -18.89 29.22 0.74
N VAL A 36 -18.22 30.17 0.08
CA VAL A 36 -18.39 31.60 0.34
C VAL A 36 -19.25 32.32 -0.69
N ALA A 37 -19.41 31.74 -1.88
CA ALA A 37 -20.15 32.35 -2.97
C ALA A 37 -20.67 31.32 -3.97
N GLY A 38 -21.72 31.71 -4.68
CA GLY A 38 -22.22 31.02 -5.85
C GLY A 38 -22.30 31.96 -7.05
N VAL A 39 -22.14 31.41 -8.26
CA VAL A 39 -22.29 32.17 -9.51
C VAL A 39 -23.33 31.49 -10.39
N THR A 40 -24.37 32.25 -10.72
CA THR A 40 -25.36 31.92 -11.75
C THR A 40 -25.74 33.23 -12.45
N PRO A 41 -25.33 33.44 -13.70
CA PRO A 41 -25.71 34.64 -14.46
C PRO A 41 -27.22 34.85 -14.47
N GLY A 42 -27.66 36.09 -14.23
CA GLY A 42 -29.06 36.49 -14.13
C GLY A 42 -29.68 36.34 -12.72
N LYS A 43 -28.95 35.77 -11.75
CA LYS A 43 -29.42 35.59 -10.36
C LYS A 43 -28.60 36.37 -9.32
N GLY A 44 -27.65 37.18 -9.73
CA GLY A 44 -26.79 37.94 -8.82
C GLY A 44 -27.56 38.91 -7.92
N GLY A 45 -27.09 39.08 -6.68
CA GLY A 45 -27.71 39.94 -5.66
C GLY A 45 -28.68 39.22 -4.72
N SER A 46 -28.95 37.94 -4.97
CA SER A 46 -29.75 37.06 -4.11
C SER A 46 -28.88 36.19 -3.21
N THR A 47 -29.50 35.49 -2.25
CA THR A 47 -28.89 34.35 -1.55
C THR A 47 -29.56 33.04 -1.97
N TYR A 48 -28.85 31.92 -1.79
CA TYR A 48 -29.36 30.59 -2.10
C TYR A 48 -29.10 29.64 -0.93
N LYS A 49 -30.12 28.85 -0.56
CA LYS A 49 -30.09 27.90 0.57
C LYS A 49 -30.28 26.44 0.13
N GLY A 50 -30.02 26.16 -1.15
CA GLY A 50 -30.32 24.85 -1.75
C GLY A 50 -31.77 24.70 -2.20
N ASN A 51 -32.19 23.46 -2.44
CA ASN A 51 -33.58 23.10 -2.78
C ASN A 51 -34.18 22.22 -1.67
N GLU A 52 -35.45 21.82 -1.82
CA GLU A 52 -36.14 21.00 -0.80
C GLU A 52 -35.43 19.68 -0.49
N GLN A 53 -34.84 19.06 -1.51
CA GLN A 53 -34.15 17.78 -1.37
C GLN A 53 -32.76 17.91 -0.77
N TYR A 54 -32.07 19.03 -1.03
CA TYR A 54 -30.69 19.28 -0.67
C TYR A 54 -30.53 20.69 -0.07
N PRO A 55 -31.09 20.93 1.13
CA PRO A 55 -30.95 22.22 1.79
C PRO A 55 -29.51 22.44 2.24
N PHE A 56 -29.07 23.70 2.24
CA PHE A 56 -27.76 24.10 2.74
C PHE A 56 -27.85 24.45 4.23
N LEU A 57 -26.81 24.12 4.99
CA LEU A 57 -26.72 24.48 6.42
C LEU A 57 -26.67 26.00 6.63
N ASN A 58 -26.15 26.74 5.65
CA ASN A 58 -26.09 28.19 5.63
C ASN A 58 -26.44 28.73 4.24
N GLU A 59 -26.95 29.96 4.20
CA GLU A 59 -27.17 30.66 2.92
C GLU A 59 -25.84 31.03 2.25
N VAL A 60 -25.84 31.00 0.92
CA VAL A 60 -24.70 31.37 0.09
C VAL A 60 -25.08 32.54 -0.81
N PRO A 61 -24.33 33.65 -0.82
CA PRO A 61 -24.61 34.78 -1.71
C PRO A 61 -24.35 34.41 -3.17
N ILE A 62 -25.25 34.83 -4.06
CA ILE A 62 -25.20 34.58 -5.50
C ILE A 62 -24.75 35.83 -6.24
N PHE A 63 -23.84 35.64 -7.19
CA PHE A 63 -23.30 36.69 -8.05
C PHE A 63 -23.55 36.36 -9.52
N ASN A 64 -23.54 37.41 -10.36
CA ASN A 64 -23.62 37.25 -11.81
C ASN A 64 -22.28 36.86 -12.42
N SER A 65 -21.16 37.24 -11.78
CA SER A 65 -19.81 36.95 -12.25
C SER A 65 -18.90 36.42 -11.13
N VAL A 66 -17.89 35.63 -11.50
CA VAL A 66 -16.84 35.17 -10.57
C VAL A 66 -16.01 36.35 -10.06
N GLN A 67 -15.78 37.37 -10.89
CA GLN A 67 -15.03 38.55 -10.49
C GLN A 67 -15.70 39.32 -9.33
N ASP A 68 -17.02 39.47 -9.37
CA ASP A 68 -17.79 40.09 -8.29
C ASP A 68 -17.75 39.24 -7.02
N ALA A 69 -17.91 37.93 -7.18
CA ALA A 69 -17.80 36.97 -6.07
C ALA A 69 -16.43 37.08 -5.38
N VAL A 70 -15.33 37.08 -6.15
CA VAL A 70 -13.97 37.24 -5.62
C VAL A 70 -13.79 38.60 -4.93
N ASN A 71 -14.27 39.69 -5.54
CA ASN A 71 -14.12 41.03 -4.97
C ASN A 71 -14.75 41.13 -3.58
N LYS A 72 -15.93 40.55 -3.40
CA LYS A 72 -16.69 40.60 -2.15
C LYS A 72 -16.26 39.56 -1.12
N THR A 73 -15.98 38.33 -1.54
CA THR A 73 -15.78 37.19 -0.62
C THR A 73 -14.33 36.75 -0.48
N LYS A 74 -13.45 37.25 -1.37
CA LYS A 74 -12.05 36.82 -1.48
C LYS A 74 -11.92 35.31 -1.74
N ALA A 75 -12.88 34.74 -2.49
CA ALA A 75 -12.80 33.37 -2.98
C ALA A 75 -11.43 33.14 -3.67
N ASN A 76 -10.85 31.97 -3.43
CA ASN A 76 -9.53 31.59 -3.95
C ASN A 76 -9.55 30.27 -4.74
N THR A 77 -10.66 29.54 -4.68
CA THR A 77 -10.89 28.25 -5.33
C THR A 77 -12.25 28.28 -6.00
N SER A 78 -12.39 27.69 -7.18
CA SER A 78 -13.67 27.56 -7.88
C SER A 78 -13.99 26.10 -8.22
N ALA A 79 -15.24 25.70 -8.01
CA ALA A 79 -15.81 24.46 -8.52
C ALA A 79 -16.81 24.76 -9.64
N ILE A 80 -16.72 24.05 -10.76
CA ILE A 80 -17.56 24.28 -11.94
C ILE A 80 -18.48 23.08 -12.15
N PHE A 81 -19.78 23.34 -12.03
CA PHE A 81 -20.90 22.43 -12.35
C PHE A 81 -21.74 22.97 -13.52
N VAL A 82 -21.10 23.72 -14.40
CA VAL A 82 -21.71 24.35 -15.58
C VAL A 82 -21.82 23.33 -16.71
N PRO A 83 -22.92 23.28 -17.50
CA PRO A 83 -23.05 22.38 -18.65
C PRO A 83 -21.90 22.50 -19.65
N ALA A 84 -21.58 21.41 -20.35
CA ALA A 84 -20.42 21.29 -21.24
C ALA A 84 -20.27 22.43 -22.26
N ALA A 85 -21.39 22.89 -22.84
CA ALA A 85 -21.42 23.97 -23.82
C ALA A 85 -20.89 25.32 -23.31
N PHE A 86 -20.87 25.53 -21.98
CA PHE A 86 -20.46 26.79 -21.36
C PHE A 86 -19.28 26.62 -20.38
N ALA A 87 -18.84 25.38 -20.12
CA ALA A 87 -17.85 25.09 -19.09
C ALA A 87 -16.45 25.63 -19.44
N ALA A 88 -16.06 25.66 -20.72
CA ALA A 88 -14.80 26.27 -21.15
C ALA A 88 -14.75 27.78 -20.83
N ASP A 89 -15.86 28.49 -21.01
CA ASP A 89 -15.98 29.91 -20.68
C ASP A 89 -15.91 30.13 -19.16
N ALA A 90 -16.63 29.31 -18.38
CA ALA A 90 -16.55 29.32 -16.91
C ALA A 90 -15.14 29.06 -16.35
N ILE A 91 -14.34 28.23 -17.03
CA ILE A 91 -12.92 28.02 -16.68
C ILE A 91 -12.12 29.31 -16.91
N MET A 92 -12.30 29.96 -18.07
CA MET A 92 -11.61 31.20 -18.42
C MET A 92 -12.02 32.35 -17.50
N GLU A 93 -13.31 32.46 -17.16
CA GLU A 93 -13.84 33.45 -16.22
C GLU A 93 -13.19 33.33 -14.84
N ALA A 94 -13.09 32.11 -14.31
CA ALA A 94 -12.42 31.88 -13.02
C ALA A 94 -10.93 32.27 -13.06
N ALA A 95 -10.26 31.97 -14.17
CA ALA A 95 -8.87 32.35 -14.37
C ALA A 95 -8.67 33.87 -14.37
N ASP A 96 -9.58 34.59 -15.03
CA ASP A 96 -9.56 36.06 -15.08
C ASP A 96 -9.83 36.72 -13.74
N ALA A 97 -10.73 36.12 -12.95
CA ALA A 97 -10.98 36.53 -11.58
C ALA A 97 -9.81 36.22 -10.61
N LYS A 98 -8.69 35.69 -11.12
CA LYS A 98 -7.48 35.32 -10.36
C LYS A 98 -7.72 34.26 -9.29
N ILE A 99 -8.68 33.37 -9.51
CA ILE A 99 -8.84 32.15 -8.71
C ILE A 99 -7.57 31.30 -8.88
N LYS A 100 -6.99 30.83 -7.78
CA LYS A 100 -5.73 30.07 -7.81
C LYS A 100 -5.94 28.61 -8.22
N VAL A 101 -7.07 28.03 -7.82
CA VAL A 101 -7.40 26.62 -8.05
C VAL A 101 -8.80 26.54 -8.67
N VAL A 102 -8.87 26.09 -9.92
CA VAL A 102 -10.12 25.89 -10.68
C VAL A 102 -10.34 24.40 -10.85
N ILE A 103 -11.49 23.89 -10.42
CA ILE A 103 -11.83 22.47 -10.49
C ILE A 103 -13.07 22.32 -11.36
N CYS A 104 -12.89 21.76 -12.55
CA CYS A 104 -13.97 21.53 -13.49
C CYS A 104 -14.45 20.07 -13.42
N ILE A 105 -15.70 19.88 -12.99
CA ILE A 105 -16.30 18.54 -12.85
C ILE A 105 -16.90 18.08 -14.18
N THR A 106 -17.44 19.01 -14.94
CA THR A 106 -18.20 18.80 -16.18
C THR A 106 -17.52 17.81 -17.14
N GLU A 107 -18.28 16.82 -17.59
CA GLU A 107 -17.88 15.89 -18.65
C GLU A 107 -18.45 16.35 -20.00
N GLY A 108 -17.77 15.97 -21.11
CA GLY A 108 -18.28 16.16 -22.46
C GLY A 108 -18.02 17.54 -23.06
N ILE A 109 -17.08 18.31 -22.49
CA ILE A 109 -16.65 19.59 -23.08
C ILE A 109 -15.98 19.30 -24.44
N PRO A 110 -16.34 20.00 -25.53
CA PRO A 110 -15.67 19.82 -26.81
C PRO A 110 -14.16 20.03 -26.69
N VAL A 111 -13.37 19.13 -27.29
CA VAL A 111 -11.89 19.18 -27.23
C VAL A 111 -11.36 20.52 -27.74
N SER A 112 -11.97 21.08 -28.79
CA SER A 112 -11.60 22.41 -29.32
C SER A 112 -11.76 23.53 -28.30
N ASP A 113 -12.76 23.45 -27.44
CA ASP A 113 -13.01 24.47 -26.41
C ASP A 113 -12.10 24.26 -25.21
N MET A 114 -11.80 23.02 -24.86
CA MET A 114 -10.79 22.71 -23.84
C MET A 114 -9.38 23.12 -24.24
N ILE A 115 -9.01 23.04 -25.53
CA ILE A 115 -7.72 23.57 -26.02
C ILE A 115 -7.65 25.08 -25.76
N LYS A 116 -8.70 25.84 -26.13
CA LYS A 116 -8.78 27.28 -25.88
C LYS A 116 -8.66 27.60 -24.39
N ALA A 117 -9.45 26.93 -23.55
CA ALA A 117 -9.45 27.15 -22.10
C ALA A 117 -8.10 26.79 -21.45
N HIS A 118 -7.48 25.68 -21.89
CA HIS A 118 -6.17 25.25 -21.40
C HIS A 118 -5.06 26.25 -21.77
N ASP A 119 -5.02 26.73 -23.01
CA ASP A 119 -4.03 27.73 -23.43
C ASP A 119 -4.25 29.06 -22.72
N TYR A 120 -5.51 29.44 -22.48
CA TYR A 120 -5.87 30.59 -21.68
C TYR A 120 -5.34 30.45 -20.24
N ILE A 121 -5.59 29.32 -19.57
CA ILE A 121 -5.08 29.05 -18.22
C ILE A 121 -3.55 29.12 -18.19
N LYS A 122 -2.86 28.54 -19.17
CA LYS A 122 -1.39 28.60 -19.26
C LYS A 122 -0.85 30.03 -19.36
N SER A 123 -1.60 30.94 -19.97
CA SER A 123 -1.22 32.36 -20.04
C SER A 123 -1.32 33.09 -18.68
N LYS A 124 -2.08 32.53 -17.71
CA LYS A 124 -2.29 33.14 -16.39
C LYS A 124 -1.31 32.57 -15.36
N LYS A 125 -0.51 33.44 -14.75
CA LYS A 125 0.43 33.04 -13.70
C LYS A 125 -0.32 32.66 -12.42
N GLY A 126 0.00 31.49 -11.86
CA GLY A 126 -0.47 31.06 -10.54
C GLY A 126 -1.89 30.49 -10.50
N VAL A 127 -2.50 30.22 -11.67
CA VAL A 127 -3.78 29.52 -11.78
C VAL A 127 -3.52 28.06 -12.10
N THR A 128 -4.18 27.16 -11.38
CA THR A 128 -4.11 25.71 -11.57
C THR A 128 -5.50 25.18 -11.90
N LEU A 129 -5.63 24.52 -13.06
CA LEU A 129 -6.87 23.83 -13.47
C LEU A 129 -6.77 22.34 -13.14
N ILE A 130 -7.81 21.77 -12.54
CA ILE A 130 -8.00 20.33 -12.34
C ILE A 130 -9.26 19.93 -13.11
N GLY A 131 -9.17 18.80 -13.82
CA GLY A 131 -10.20 18.38 -14.77
C GLY A 131 -9.98 18.94 -16.18
N PRO A 132 -11.01 18.92 -17.04
CA PRO A 132 -12.41 18.59 -16.77
C PRO A 132 -12.66 17.08 -16.57
N ASN A 133 -13.92 16.66 -16.54
CA ASN A 133 -14.32 15.26 -16.40
C ASN A 133 -13.59 14.57 -15.23
N CYS A 134 -13.69 15.17 -14.05
CA CYS A 134 -12.94 14.73 -12.89
C CYS A 134 -13.81 14.72 -11.63
N PRO A 135 -13.47 13.89 -10.62
CA PRO A 135 -14.20 13.89 -9.36
C PRO A 135 -13.88 15.12 -8.48
N GLY A 136 -12.81 15.85 -8.79
CA GLY A 136 -12.31 16.99 -8.04
C GLY A 136 -11.14 16.66 -7.09
N VAL A 137 -11.01 17.45 -6.02
CA VAL A 137 -9.91 17.35 -5.05
C VAL A 137 -10.46 17.29 -3.62
N ILE A 138 -9.89 16.41 -2.80
CA ILE A 138 -10.22 16.31 -1.37
C ILE A 138 -8.96 16.22 -0.54
N THR A 139 -8.90 17.06 0.49
CA THR A 139 -7.96 16.95 1.60
C THR A 139 -8.77 16.51 2.82
N PRO A 140 -8.66 15.24 3.24
CA PRO A 140 -9.57 14.69 4.24
C PRO A 140 -9.55 15.47 5.56
N GLY A 141 -10.74 15.74 6.11
CA GLY A 141 -10.93 16.51 7.34
C GLY A 141 -10.59 18.00 7.24
N LYS A 142 -10.33 18.52 6.03
CA LYS A 142 -10.06 19.95 5.81
C LYS A 142 -10.96 20.57 4.74
N ALA A 143 -10.98 20.00 3.54
CA ALA A 143 -11.82 20.50 2.45
C ALA A 143 -12.09 19.41 1.41
N LYS A 144 -13.33 19.39 0.90
CA LYS A 144 -13.77 18.56 -0.21
C LYS A 144 -14.30 19.49 -1.30
N VAL A 145 -13.71 19.45 -2.49
CA VAL A 145 -14.17 20.24 -3.65
C VAL A 145 -14.42 19.30 -4.83
N GLY A 146 -15.69 18.96 -5.05
CA GLY A 146 -16.12 18.04 -6.10
C GLY A 146 -17.12 16.99 -5.61
N ILE A 147 -17.15 15.85 -6.28
CA ILE A 147 -18.26 14.87 -6.22
C ILE A 147 -17.93 13.60 -5.43
N MET A 148 -16.68 13.42 -4.98
CA MET A 148 -16.23 12.22 -4.27
C MET A 148 -16.93 12.03 -2.91
N PRO A 149 -17.27 10.81 -2.47
CA PRO A 149 -17.86 10.58 -1.15
C PRO A 149 -16.85 10.92 -0.03
N GLY A 150 -17.20 11.85 0.86
CA GLY A 150 -16.29 12.30 1.92
C GLY A 150 -16.02 11.24 2.99
N PHE A 151 -17.01 10.39 3.29
CA PHE A 151 -16.99 9.45 4.42
C PHE A 151 -16.02 8.27 4.27
N ILE A 152 -15.59 7.93 3.04
CA ILE A 152 -14.59 6.87 2.80
C ILE A 152 -13.16 7.34 3.05
N HIS A 153 -12.95 8.66 3.17
CA HIS A 153 -11.64 9.26 3.34
C HIS A 153 -11.32 9.45 4.82
N LYS A 154 -10.04 9.29 5.19
CA LYS A 154 -9.52 9.64 6.51
C LYS A 154 -8.22 10.42 6.38
N PRO A 155 -7.96 11.44 7.23
CA PRO A 155 -6.67 12.12 7.25
C PRO A 155 -5.53 11.11 7.42
N GLY A 156 -4.49 11.24 6.61
CA GLY A 156 -3.36 10.34 6.63
C GLY A 156 -2.19 10.82 5.78
N GLN A 157 -1.38 9.89 5.31
CA GLN A 157 -0.05 10.19 4.78
C GLN A 157 0.14 9.86 3.30
N ILE A 158 -0.91 9.41 2.60
CA ILE A 158 -0.80 8.96 1.21
C ILE A 158 -1.43 9.97 0.27
N GLY A 159 -0.64 10.47 -0.67
CA GLY A 159 -1.16 11.25 -1.80
C GLY A 159 -1.79 10.30 -2.81
N VAL A 160 -2.89 10.70 -3.43
CA VAL A 160 -3.53 9.91 -4.50
C VAL A 160 -3.72 10.79 -5.73
N ILE A 161 -3.27 10.32 -6.90
CA ILE A 161 -3.49 10.96 -8.20
C ILE A 161 -4.19 9.96 -9.11
N SER A 162 -5.27 10.36 -9.77
CA SER A 162 -6.04 9.45 -10.61
C SER A 162 -6.72 10.12 -11.79
N ARG A 163 -6.80 9.41 -12.92
CA ARG A 163 -7.67 9.76 -14.05
C ARG A 163 -9.13 9.31 -13.87
N SER A 164 -9.38 8.34 -12.99
CA SER A 164 -10.69 7.72 -12.79
C SER A 164 -11.27 8.00 -11.41
N GLY A 165 -12.53 8.41 -11.33
CA GLY A 165 -13.24 8.65 -10.07
C GLY A 165 -13.39 7.39 -9.21
N THR A 166 -14.11 6.39 -9.70
CA THR A 166 -14.45 5.19 -8.91
C THR A 166 -13.22 4.35 -8.52
N LEU A 167 -12.20 4.25 -9.39
CA LEU A 167 -10.94 3.60 -9.02
C LEU A 167 -10.17 4.37 -7.95
N THR A 168 -10.30 5.70 -7.89
CA THR A 168 -9.78 6.49 -6.76
C THR A 168 -10.44 6.06 -5.46
N TYR A 169 -11.76 5.85 -5.47
CA TYR A 169 -12.52 5.50 -4.28
C TYR A 169 -12.14 4.13 -3.75
N GLU A 170 -11.87 3.18 -4.65
CA GLU A 170 -11.36 1.86 -4.29
C GLU A 170 -9.98 1.94 -3.60
N ALA A 171 -9.04 2.70 -4.17
CA ALA A 171 -7.74 2.91 -3.54
C ALA A 171 -7.85 3.63 -2.20
N VAL A 172 -8.67 4.68 -2.12
CA VAL A 172 -8.96 5.41 -0.88
C VAL A 172 -9.50 4.48 0.20
N HIS A 173 -10.47 3.63 -0.14
CA HIS A 173 -11.05 2.68 0.80
C HIS A 173 -10.02 1.69 1.34
N GLN A 174 -9.19 1.12 0.48
CA GLN A 174 -8.10 0.23 0.90
C GLN A 174 -7.09 0.92 1.82
N LEU A 175 -6.67 2.15 1.48
CA LEU A 175 -5.73 2.93 2.30
C LEU A 175 -6.34 3.31 3.66
N THR A 176 -7.62 3.69 3.69
CA THR A 176 -8.36 4.01 4.92
C THR A 176 -8.49 2.78 5.82
N LYS A 177 -8.85 1.62 5.27
CA LYS A 177 -8.98 0.36 6.02
C LYS A 177 -7.65 -0.10 6.63
N LEU A 178 -6.53 0.17 5.95
CA LEU A 178 -5.19 -0.16 6.44
C LEU A 178 -4.61 0.90 7.40
N GLY A 179 -5.39 1.92 7.78
CA GLY A 179 -4.95 2.98 8.69
C GLY A 179 -3.93 3.95 8.11
N LEU A 180 -3.66 3.89 6.79
CA LEU A 180 -2.72 4.78 6.12
C LEU A 180 -3.33 6.17 5.87
N GLY A 181 -4.64 6.21 5.56
CA GLY A 181 -5.39 7.42 5.21
C GLY A 181 -4.80 8.16 4.01
N GLN A 182 -5.29 9.38 3.76
CA GLN A 182 -4.84 10.20 2.64
C GLN A 182 -4.45 11.60 3.08
N SER A 183 -3.39 12.15 2.48
CA SER A 183 -3.00 13.55 2.65
C SER A 183 -3.89 14.45 1.81
N THR A 184 -3.88 14.23 0.49
CA THR A 184 -4.79 14.82 -0.49
C THR A 184 -5.02 13.81 -1.63
N CYS A 185 -6.25 13.72 -2.14
CA CYS A 185 -6.60 12.99 -3.35
C CYS A 185 -6.93 13.98 -4.48
N ILE A 186 -6.29 13.83 -5.64
CA ILE A 186 -6.47 14.66 -6.82
C ILE A 186 -6.97 13.79 -7.97
N GLY A 187 -8.23 13.94 -8.34
CA GLY A 187 -8.74 13.40 -9.60
C GLY A 187 -8.43 14.37 -10.73
N ILE A 188 -7.48 14.04 -11.60
CA ILE A 188 -7.03 14.94 -12.69
C ILE A 188 -7.97 14.93 -13.91
N GLY A 189 -8.76 13.87 -14.05
CA GLY A 189 -9.79 13.72 -15.09
C GLY A 189 -9.44 12.73 -16.21
N GLY A 190 -10.46 12.27 -16.92
CA GLY A 190 -10.38 11.26 -17.98
C GLY A 190 -10.31 11.82 -19.42
N ASP A 191 -10.42 13.13 -19.57
CA ASP A 191 -10.44 13.78 -20.88
C ASP A 191 -9.04 13.84 -21.54
N PRO A 192 -8.96 13.95 -22.88
CA PRO A 192 -7.68 14.01 -23.59
C PRO A 192 -6.92 15.32 -23.37
N VAL A 193 -7.64 16.41 -23.08
CA VAL A 193 -7.06 17.73 -22.75
C VAL A 193 -7.54 18.12 -21.36
N ILE A 194 -6.62 18.06 -20.39
CA ILE A 194 -6.84 18.39 -18.98
C ILE A 194 -5.90 19.51 -18.55
N GLY A 195 -6.22 20.17 -17.44
CA GLY A 195 -5.35 21.18 -16.84
C GLY A 195 -4.08 20.57 -16.23
N MET A 196 -4.21 20.01 -15.03
CA MET A 196 -3.13 19.39 -14.29
C MET A 196 -2.83 17.99 -14.81
N ARG A 197 -1.55 17.68 -15.08
CA ARG A 197 -1.09 16.33 -15.42
C ARG A 197 -0.50 15.61 -14.21
N PHE A 198 -0.28 14.30 -14.32
CA PHE A 198 0.39 13.51 -13.27
C PHE A 198 1.69 14.14 -12.79
N ILE A 199 2.55 14.58 -13.70
CA ILE A 199 3.84 15.18 -13.37
C ILE A 199 3.70 16.42 -12.48
N ASP A 200 2.65 17.21 -12.66
CA ASP A 200 2.41 18.44 -11.89
C ASP A 200 1.92 18.10 -10.49
N ALA A 201 1.01 17.14 -10.36
CA ALA A 201 0.58 16.62 -9.06
C ALA A 201 1.75 15.96 -8.29
N VAL A 202 2.61 15.20 -8.97
CA VAL A 202 3.82 14.61 -8.37
C VAL A 202 4.75 15.70 -7.80
N LYS A 203 4.92 16.84 -8.50
CA LYS A 203 5.72 17.97 -7.99
C LYS A 203 5.13 18.55 -6.71
N LEU A 204 3.80 18.69 -6.63
CA LEU A 204 3.12 19.16 -5.42
C LEU A 204 3.35 18.19 -4.24
N PHE A 205 3.14 16.89 -4.46
CA PHE A 205 3.38 15.88 -3.42
C PHE A 205 4.84 15.70 -3.04
N ALA A 206 5.78 16.06 -3.92
CA ALA A 206 7.21 16.05 -3.59
C ALA A 206 7.52 17.10 -2.52
N GLN A 207 6.85 18.26 -2.60
CA GLN A 207 7.04 19.39 -1.70
C GLN A 207 6.26 19.23 -0.37
N ASP A 208 5.16 18.47 -0.37
CA ASP A 208 4.40 18.23 0.85
C ASP A 208 5.10 17.24 1.80
N LYS A 209 5.41 17.69 3.02
CA LYS A 209 6.08 16.87 4.05
C LYS A 209 5.15 15.86 4.74
N GLU A 210 3.83 16.07 4.71
CA GLU A 210 2.85 15.14 5.29
C GLU A 210 2.67 13.89 4.41
N THR A 211 2.76 14.05 3.09
CA THR A 211 2.75 12.92 2.17
C THR A 211 4.02 12.06 2.32
N LYS A 212 3.86 10.80 2.71
CA LYS A 212 4.94 9.79 2.85
C LYS A 212 4.97 8.75 1.73
N GLY A 213 3.88 8.59 0.99
CA GLY A 213 3.79 7.72 -0.19
C GLY A 213 2.78 8.25 -1.20
N LEU A 214 2.83 7.77 -2.43
CA LEU A 214 1.98 8.23 -3.52
C LEU A 214 1.32 7.05 -4.25
N VAL A 215 0.00 7.09 -4.42
CA VAL A 215 -0.72 6.19 -5.32
C VAL A 215 -1.01 6.93 -6.62
N MET A 216 -0.66 6.29 -7.75
CA MET A 216 -0.90 6.82 -9.10
C MET A 216 -1.76 5.84 -9.90
N ILE A 217 -2.96 6.27 -10.30
CA ILE A 217 -3.95 5.46 -11.01
C ILE A 217 -4.13 6.04 -12.41
N GLY A 218 -3.50 5.40 -13.38
CA GLY A 218 -3.62 5.73 -14.79
C GLY A 218 -4.59 4.82 -15.53
N GLU A 219 -4.68 5.05 -16.83
CA GLU A 219 -5.46 4.25 -17.77
C GLU A 219 -4.74 4.20 -19.13
N ILE A 220 -5.29 3.45 -20.07
CA ILE A 220 -4.82 3.44 -21.46
C ILE A 220 -4.93 4.84 -22.11
N GLY A 221 -4.14 5.05 -23.17
CA GLY A 221 -4.13 6.28 -23.96
C GLY A 221 -3.12 7.33 -23.47
N GLY A 222 -2.54 8.06 -24.43
CA GLY A 222 -1.51 9.07 -24.18
C GLY A 222 -0.22 8.53 -23.56
N THR A 223 0.66 9.43 -23.11
CA THR A 223 2.00 9.11 -22.53
C THR A 223 2.22 9.72 -21.14
N ALA A 224 1.16 10.21 -20.49
CA ALA A 224 1.28 11.00 -19.27
C ALA A 224 1.87 10.23 -18.08
N GLU A 225 1.52 8.94 -17.96
CA GLU A 225 2.03 8.04 -16.93
C GLU A 225 3.53 7.77 -17.12
N GLU A 226 3.98 7.56 -18.37
CA GLU A 226 5.37 7.34 -18.71
C GLU A 226 6.23 8.59 -18.45
N GLU A 227 5.74 9.78 -18.81
CA GLU A 227 6.39 11.06 -18.51
C GLU A 227 6.51 11.28 -16.99
N ALA A 228 5.46 10.96 -16.24
CA ALA A 228 5.49 11.02 -14.77
C ALA A 228 6.49 10.02 -14.19
N ALA A 229 6.57 8.80 -14.75
CA ALA A 229 7.54 7.78 -14.34
C ALA A 229 9.00 8.29 -14.47
N GLN A 230 9.33 8.94 -15.59
CA GLN A 230 10.65 9.52 -15.81
C GLN A 230 10.99 10.60 -14.78
N TYR A 231 10.01 11.46 -14.44
CA TYR A 231 10.19 12.47 -13.40
C TYR A 231 10.36 11.84 -12.01
N ILE A 232 9.53 10.85 -11.66
CA ILE A 232 9.57 10.14 -10.39
C ILE A 232 10.95 9.51 -10.16
N LYS A 233 11.47 8.78 -11.16
CA LYS A 233 12.79 8.14 -11.11
C LYS A 233 13.90 9.09 -10.69
N ARG A 234 13.86 10.33 -11.17
CA ARG A 234 14.90 11.34 -10.91
C ARG A 234 14.67 12.08 -9.60
N TYR A 235 13.44 12.55 -9.35
CA TYR A 235 13.18 13.61 -8.37
C TYR A 235 12.27 13.21 -7.21
N PHE A 236 11.54 12.11 -7.29
CA PHE A 236 10.60 11.70 -6.24
C PHE A 236 11.15 10.50 -5.46
N LYS A 237 11.48 10.71 -4.17
CA LYS A 237 12.18 9.70 -3.34
C LYS A 237 11.26 8.89 -2.42
N LYS A 238 9.98 9.25 -2.35
CA LYS A 238 9.00 8.55 -1.52
C LYS A 238 8.43 7.36 -2.31
N PRO A 239 7.98 6.29 -1.63
CA PRO A 239 7.39 5.14 -2.31
C PRO A 239 6.19 5.54 -3.18
N VAL A 240 6.12 4.93 -4.38
CA VAL A 240 5.01 5.14 -5.32
C VAL A 240 4.42 3.79 -5.69
N VAL A 241 3.10 3.66 -5.62
CA VAL A 241 2.33 2.51 -6.12
C VAL A 241 1.58 2.94 -7.37
N GLY A 242 1.70 2.18 -8.45
CA GLY A 242 1.09 2.48 -9.74
C GLY A 242 0.09 1.41 -10.18
N PHE A 243 -1.07 1.82 -10.67
CA PHE A 243 -2.03 0.95 -11.35
C PHE A 243 -2.43 1.56 -12.70
N ILE A 244 -2.58 0.74 -13.74
CA ILE A 244 -3.04 1.17 -15.06
C ILE A 244 -4.29 0.37 -15.43
N ALA A 245 -5.42 1.04 -15.58
CA ALA A 245 -6.65 0.44 -16.06
C ALA A 245 -6.60 0.16 -17.58
N GLY A 246 -7.37 -0.83 -18.03
CA GLY A 246 -7.55 -1.11 -19.47
C GLY A 246 -6.57 -2.13 -20.07
N ALA A 247 -5.93 -2.98 -19.26
CA ALA A 247 -5.05 -4.04 -19.78
C ALA A 247 -5.74 -5.01 -20.74
N SER A 248 -7.04 -5.23 -20.58
CA SER A 248 -7.87 -6.10 -21.44
C SER A 248 -8.65 -5.31 -22.50
N ALA A 249 -8.36 -4.01 -22.70
CA ALA A 249 -9.10 -3.18 -23.65
C ALA A 249 -8.72 -3.54 -25.11
N PRO A 250 -9.70 -3.69 -26.01
CA PRO A 250 -9.43 -3.92 -27.43
C PRO A 250 -8.85 -2.65 -28.09
N GLU A 251 -7.96 -2.84 -29.06
CA GLU A 251 -7.34 -1.74 -29.80
C GLU A 251 -8.39 -0.93 -30.59
N GLY A 252 -8.19 0.39 -30.68
CA GLY A 252 -9.07 1.29 -31.43
C GLY A 252 -10.45 1.55 -30.81
N ARG A 253 -10.80 0.97 -29.66
CA ARG A 253 -12.03 1.29 -28.94
C ARG A 253 -11.81 2.30 -27.83
N ARG A 254 -12.76 3.23 -27.71
CA ARG A 254 -12.88 4.17 -26.59
C ARG A 254 -13.55 3.48 -25.40
N MET A 255 -12.92 3.53 -24.23
CA MET A 255 -13.41 2.89 -23.00
C MET A 255 -14.04 3.91 -22.05
N GLY A 256 -15.27 4.34 -22.34
CA GLY A 256 -15.99 5.33 -21.52
C GLY A 256 -15.39 6.73 -21.65
N HIS A 257 -14.30 7.00 -20.91
CA HIS A 257 -13.60 8.28 -20.93
C HIS A 257 -13.10 8.64 -22.34
N ALA A 258 -13.17 9.93 -22.67
CA ALA A 258 -12.76 10.45 -23.96
C ALA A 258 -11.27 10.18 -24.28
N GLY A 259 -10.40 10.22 -23.27
CA GLY A 259 -8.96 9.98 -23.41
C GLY A 259 -8.53 8.51 -23.32
N ALA A 260 -9.45 7.57 -23.05
CA ALA A 260 -9.14 6.15 -22.87
C ALA A 260 -9.21 5.38 -24.19
N ILE A 261 -8.27 5.65 -25.11
CA ILE A 261 -8.16 4.99 -26.41
C ILE A 261 -6.70 4.64 -26.75
N ILE A 262 -6.48 3.43 -27.27
CA ILE A 262 -5.19 3.00 -27.81
C ILE A 262 -5.15 3.39 -29.29
N SER A 263 -4.07 4.04 -29.73
CA SER A 263 -3.95 4.51 -31.12
C SER A 263 -2.53 4.28 -31.65
N GLY A 264 -2.44 3.66 -32.83
CA GLY A 264 -1.17 3.42 -33.53
C GLY A 264 -0.16 2.61 -32.71
N GLY A 265 -0.63 1.60 -31.97
CA GLY A 265 0.21 0.76 -31.10
C GLY A 265 0.78 1.43 -29.85
N LYS A 266 0.46 2.71 -29.58
CA LYS A 266 0.97 3.48 -28.42
C LYS A 266 -0.12 3.69 -27.36
N GLY A 267 0.30 3.79 -26.11
CA GLY A 267 -0.58 4.06 -24.96
C GLY A 267 -1.22 2.80 -24.39
N THR A 268 -0.61 1.64 -24.63
CA THR A 268 -1.06 0.36 -24.07
C THR A 268 -0.76 0.28 -22.58
N ALA A 269 -1.56 -0.48 -21.83
CA ALA A 269 -1.29 -0.70 -20.41
C ALA A 269 0.06 -1.40 -20.18
N LYS A 270 0.45 -2.31 -21.09
CA LYS A 270 1.70 -3.07 -21.01
C LYS A 270 2.93 -2.16 -21.07
N GLU A 271 2.95 -1.21 -22.00
CA GLU A 271 4.04 -0.23 -22.12
C GLU A 271 4.11 0.68 -20.88
N LYS A 272 2.95 1.15 -20.41
CA LYS A 272 2.87 1.96 -19.18
C LYS A 272 3.40 1.20 -17.97
N PHE A 273 2.99 -0.06 -17.77
CA PHE A 273 3.52 -0.90 -16.69
C PHE A 273 5.03 -1.08 -16.78
N ALA A 274 5.58 -1.32 -17.97
CA ALA A 274 7.03 -1.44 -18.16
C ALA A 274 7.76 -0.13 -17.78
N SER A 275 7.24 1.03 -18.21
CA SER A 275 7.80 2.34 -17.89
C SER A 275 7.76 2.64 -16.39
N LEU A 276 6.64 2.36 -15.73
CA LEU A 276 6.48 2.51 -14.29
C LEU A 276 7.47 1.63 -13.51
N ARG A 277 7.59 0.35 -13.86
CA ARG A 277 8.56 -0.58 -13.22
C ARG A 277 9.99 -0.09 -13.41
N ALA A 278 10.35 0.36 -14.61
CA ALA A 278 11.68 0.90 -14.91
C ALA A 278 12.02 2.19 -14.14
N ALA A 279 11.00 2.88 -13.61
CA ALA A 279 11.13 4.03 -12.73
C ALA A 279 11.19 3.68 -11.23
N GLY A 280 11.10 2.39 -10.88
CA GLY A 280 11.08 1.93 -9.49
C GLY A 280 9.71 2.06 -8.81
N ILE A 281 8.64 2.25 -9.59
CA ILE A 281 7.27 2.32 -9.07
C ILE A 281 6.75 0.90 -8.82
N HIS A 282 6.11 0.69 -7.67
CA HIS A 282 5.48 -0.58 -7.32
C HIS A 282 4.19 -0.75 -8.13
N VAL A 283 4.30 -1.44 -9.27
CA VAL A 283 3.17 -1.68 -10.16
C VAL A 283 2.29 -2.81 -9.65
N VAL A 284 1.00 -2.54 -9.53
CA VAL A 284 -0.04 -3.56 -9.27
C VAL A 284 -0.88 -3.77 -10.52
N GLU A 285 -1.21 -5.02 -10.80
CA GLU A 285 -2.09 -5.41 -11.92
C GLU A 285 -3.52 -5.71 -11.44
N ASN A 286 -3.68 -6.08 -10.17
CA ASN A 286 -4.98 -6.21 -9.53
C ASN A 286 -5.26 -4.95 -8.68
N PRO A 287 -6.30 -4.16 -8.99
CA PRO A 287 -6.61 -2.94 -8.25
C PRO A 287 -6.92 -3.21 -6.76
N ALA A 288 -7.34 -4.42 -6.38
CA ALA A 288 -7.59 -4.81 -4.98
C ALA A 288 -6.32 -4.86 -4.11
N LEU A 289 -5.13 -4.75 -4.71
CA LEU A 289 -3.85 -4.85 -4.03
C LEU A 289 -3.14 -3.50 -3.83
N ILE A 290 -3.74 -2.37 -4.24
CA ILE A 290 -3.13 -1.04 -4.15
C ILE A 290 -2.72 -0.71 -2.71
N GLY A 291 -3.65 -0.81 -1.76
CA GLY A 291 -3.40 -0.45 -0.36
C GLY A 291 -2.37 -1.36 0.29
N LYS A 292 -2.47 -2.68 0.07
CA LYS A 292 -1.50 -3.66 0.58
C LYS A 292 -0.09 -3.36 0.07
N THR A 293 0.04 -3.07 -1.21
CA THR A 293 1.34 -2.76 -1.82
C THR A 293 1.91 -1.45 -1.27
N MET A 294 1.07 -0.45 -1.01
CA MET A 294 1.50 0.80 -0.38
C MET A 294 2.03 0.59 1.04
N LEU A 295 1.33 -0.22 1.84
CA LEU A 295 1.78 -0.57 3.19
C LEU A 295 3.17 -1.22 3.16
N GLN A 296 3.36 -2.24 2.30
CA GLN A 296 4.65 -2.92 2.10
C GLN A 296 5.76 -1.98 1.62
N ALA A 297 5.41 -0.99 0.79
CA ALA A 297 6.36 -0.03 0.27
C ALA A 297 6.82 0.99 1.33
N LEU A 298 5.99 1.30 2.33
CA LEU A 298 6.28 2.24 3.41
C LEU A 298 7.07 1.61 4.57
N GLU A 299 6.71 0.40 4.98
CA GLU A 299 7.29 -0.24 6.16
C GLU A 299 8.72 -0.69 5.88
N LYS A 300 9.72 0.04 6.41
CA LYS A 300 11.15 -0.30 6.24
C LYS A 300 11.65 -1.37 7.20
N LYS A 301 11.06 -1.47 8.39
CA LYS A 301 11.36 -2.44 9.45
C LYS A 301 10.07 -2.76 10.19
N LEU A 302 9.75 -4.05 10.29
CA LEU A 302 8.64 -4.57 11.09
C LEU A 302 9.25 -5.36 12.24
N THR A 303 8.76 -5.15 13.46
CA THR A 303 9.19 -5.91 14.65
C THR A 303 7.93 -6.39 15.36
N ILE A 304 7.87 -7.70 15.60
CA ILE A 304 6.74 -8.37 16.24
C ILE A 304 7.30 -9.17 17.41
N ASN A 305 6.67 -9.02 18.56
CA ASN A 305 6.97 -9.82 19.74
C ASN A 305 5.85 -10.84 19.93
N PHE A 306 6.20 -12.12 19.93
CA PHE A 306 5.26 -13.20 20.22
C PHE A 306 5.17 -13.41 21.73
N GLY A 307 3.97 -13.77 22.20
CA GLY A 307 3.77 -14.19 23.58
C GLY A 307 4.32 -15.62 23.82
N PRO A 308 4.44 -16.05 25.08
CA PRO A 308 4.85 -17.42 25.38
C PRO A 308 3.80 -18.43 24.91
N LYS A 309 4.24 -19.63 24.51
CA LYS A 309 3.40 -20.77 24.10
C LYS A 309 2.63 -20.48 22.80
N LEU A 310 1.30 -20.59 22.82
CA LEU A 310 0.46 -20.55 21.62
C LEU A 310 0.20 -19.11 21.18
N ASN A 311 0.55 -18.80 19.93
CA ASN A 311 0.22 -17.55 19.28
C ASN A 311 -0.74 -17.83 18.13
N ILE A 312 -1.94 -17.24 18.16
CA ILE A 312 -2.94 -17.40 17.11
C ILE A 312 -2.93 -16.16 16.22
N ILE A 313 -2.54 -16.35 14.96
CA ILE A 313 -2.53 -15.27 13.96
C ILE A 313 -3.82 -15.34 13.15
N THR A 314 -4.76 -14.44 13.47
CA THR A 314 -5.97 -14.24 12.68
C THR A 314 -5.77 -13.10 11.68
N GLY A 315 -6.45 -13.14 10.54
CA GLY A 315 -6.33 -12.12 9.50
C GLY A 315 -7.69 -11.67 9.01
N GLU A 316 -8.03 -10.40 9.21
CA GLU A 316 -9.24 -9.78 8.65
C GLU A 316 -9.04 -9.41 7.17
N THR A 317 -7.86 -8.87 6.82
CA THR A 317 -7.56 -8.30 5.49
C THR A 317 -6.56 -9.12 4.66
N GLY A 318 -6.14 -10.29 5.14
CA GLY A 318 -5.21 -11.23 4.46
C GLY A 318 -3.76 -10.74 4.29
N ALA A 319 -3.53 -9.42 4.23
CA ALA A 319 -2.24 -8.81 3.96
C ALA A 319 -1.21 -9.02 5.08
N GLY A 320 -1.55 -8.64 6.31
CA GLY A 320 -0.65 -8.71 7.46
C GLY A 320 -0.24 -10.15 7.79
N LYS A 321 -1.21 -11.08 7.79
CA LYS A 321 -0.95 -12.52 7.97
C LYS A 321 0.01 -13.06 6.90
N SER A 322 -0.22 -12.74 5.62
CA SER A 322 0.65 -13.21 4.53
C SER A 322 2.09 -12.67 4.66
N ILE A 323 2.26 -11.42 5.05
CA ILE A 323 3.59 -10.81 5.25
C ILE A 323 4.31 -11.51 6.42
N LEU A 324 3.59 -11.72 7.53
CA LEU A 324 4.13 -12.38 8.71
C LEU A 324 4.53 -13.83 8.43
N LEU A 325 3.65 -14.62 7.82
CA LEU A 325 3.94 -16.00 7.44
C LEU A 325 5.07 -16.09 6.40
N GLY A 326 5.09 -15.18 5.43
CA GLY A 326 6.19 -15.08 4.47
C GLY A 326 7.53 -14.82 5.17
N ALA A 327 7.59 -13.88 6.11
CA ALA A 327 8.80 -13.62 6.90
C ALA A 327 9.21 -14.84 7.74
N LEU A 328 8.25 -15.48 8.42
CA LEU A 328 8.52 -16.71 9.19
C LEU A 328 9.09 -17.80 8.29
N ASN A 329 8.45 -18.14 7.18
CA ASN A 329 8.94 -19.18 6.26
C ASN A 329 10.37 -18.89 5.76
N ILE A 330 10.69 -17.62 5.46
CA ILE A 330 12.06 -17.24 5.03
C ILE A 330 13.10 -17.54 6.12
N VAL A 331 12.83 -17.21 7.39
CA VAL A 331 13.74 -17.48 8.50
C VAL A 331 13.78 -18.95 8.88
N LEU A 332 12.71 -19.71 8.60
CA LEU A 332 12.63 -21.17 8.73
C LEU A 332 13.36 -21.94 7.61
N GLY A 333 14.09 -21.24 6.73
CA GLY A 333 14.87 -21.91 5.70
C GLY A 333 14.10 -22.25 4.41
N GLU A 334 12.84 -21.81 4.26
CA GLU A 334 12.09 -22.02 3.01
C GLU A 334 12.72 -21.30 1.81
N ARG A 335 12.31 -21.71 0.61
CA ARG A 335 12.74 -21.05 -0.62
C ARG A 335 12.17 -19.63 -0.68
N ALA A 336 13.05 -18.67 -0.97
CA ALA A 336 12.69 -17.27 -1.10
C ALA A 336 13.15 -16.73 -2.45
N ASN A 337 12.33 -15.88 -3.08
CA ASN A 337 12.63 -15.22 -4.35
C ASN A 337 13.02 -13.75 -4.11
N THR A 338 13.82 -13.17 -5.01
CA THR A 338 14.21 -11.75 -4.99
C THR A 338 13.04 -10.80 -5.14
N ASP A 339 11.89 -11.26 -5.63
CA ASP A 339 10.64 -10.48 -5.70
C ASP A 339 10.14 -9.99 -4.33
N LEU A 340 10.62 -10.60 -3.25
CA LEU A 340 10.34 -10.19 -1.87
C LEU A 340 11.19 -8.99 -1.43
N ILE A 341 12.22 -8.61 -2.20
CA ILE A 341 13.06 -7.45 -1.92
C ILE A 341 12.34 -6.19 -2.39
N ARG A 342 12.15 -5.23 -1.47
CA ARG A 342 11.49 -3.95 -1.76
C ARG A 342 12.19 -3.24 -2.93
N ALA A 343 11.41 -2.77 -3.90
CA ALA A 343 11.93 -2.00 -5.03
C ALA A 343 12.82 -0.83 -4.57
N GLY A 344 13.97 -0.67 -5.22
CA GLY A 344 14.99 0.31 -4.83
C GLY A 344 15.86 -0.09 -3.62
N SER A 345 15.66 -1.28 -3.05
CA SER A 345 16.54 -1.85 -2.01
C SER A 345 17.38 -2.98 -2.61
N ASP A 346 18.64 -3.08 -2.17
CA ASP A 346 19.57 -4.14 -2.62
C ASP A 346 19.42 -5.45 -1.81
N LYS A 347 18.74 -5.37 -0.66
CA LYS A 347 18.60 -6.47 0.29
C LYS A 347 17.29 -6.45 1.07
N ALA A 348 16.83 -7.64 1.44
CA ALA A 348 15.82 -7.85 2.47
C ALA A 348 16.44 -8.72 3.58
N ILE A 349 16.16 -8.38 4.83
CA ILE A 349 16.70 -9.07 6.00
C ILE A 349 15.51 -9.50 6.86
N VAL A 350 15.48 -10.77 7.23
CA VAL A 350 14.55 -11.31 8.22
C VAL A 350 15.36 -11.86 9.38
N GLU A 351 14.98 -11.46 10.59
CA GLU A 351 15.63 -11.85 11.84
C GLU A 351 14.57 -12.42 12.78
N ALA A 352 14.92 -13.51 13.48
CA ALA A 352 14.12 -14.09 14.56
C ALA A 352 15.02 -14.40 15.75
N THR A 353 14.63 -13.87 16.92
CA THR A 353 15.28 -14.17 18.20
C THR A 353 14.42 -15.16 18.97
N LEU A 354 14.99 -16.30 19.36
CA LEU A 354 14.26 -17.39 20.01
C LEU A 354 14.90 -17.72 21.36
N ASN A 355 14.07 -18.03 22.36
CA ASN A 355 14.51 -18.56 23.64
C ASN A 355 14.49 -20.10 23.59
N ILE A 356 15.63 -20.71 23.85
CA ILE A 356 15.83 -22.16 23.70
C ILE A 356 16.08 -22.86 25.05
N THR A 357 15.81 -22.19 26.17
CA THR A 357 16.13 -22.67 27.54
C THR A 357 15.67 -24.10 27.81
N ASN A 358 14.52 -24.51 27.26
CA ASN A 358 13.92 -25.84 27.50
C ASN A 358 14.07 -26.79 26.31
N ASN A 359 14.99 -26.52 25.38
CA ASN A 359 15.21 -27.36 24.19
C ASN A 359 16.64 -27.89 24.16
N PHE A 360 16.91 -28.91 24.98
CA PHE A 360 18.23 -29.51 25.17
C PHE A 360 18.86 -30.03 23.87
N ARG A 361 18.04 -30.61 22.98
CA ARG A 361 18.50 -31.07 21.67
C ARG A 361 19.04 -29.91 20.82
N LEU A 362 18.36 -28.77 20.84
CA LEU A 362 18.78 -27.58 20.11
C LEU A 362 20.04 -26.95 20.72
N ILE A 363 20.13 -26.90 22.05
CA ILE A 363 21.33 -26.44 22.77
C ILE A 363 22.54 -27.28 22.36
N LYS A 364 22.39 -28.61 22.36
CA LYS A 364 23.45 -29.54 21.96
C LYS A 364 23.92 -29.34 20.53
N ILE A 365 23.01 -29.18 19.57
CA ILE A 365 23.36 -28.90 18.16
C ILE A 365 24.15 -27.60 18.04
N ILE A 366 23.76 -26.55 18.77
CA ILE A 366 24.46 -25.26 18.74
C ILE A 366 25.87 -25.36 19.34
N GLU A 367 26.03 -26.10 20.44
CA GLU A 367 27.32 -26.37 21.06
C GLU A 367 28.24 -27.20 20.13
N GLU A 368 27.72 -28.28 19.54
CA GLU A 368 28.46 -29.14 18.61
C GLU A 368 28.93 -28.39 17.36
N GLN A 369 28.13 -27.45 16.86
CA GLN A 369 28.44 -26.64 15.68
C GLN A 369 29.26 -25.37 16.01
N ASN A 370 29.64 -25.15 17.28
CA ASN A 370 30.34 -23.95 17.75
C ASN A 370 29.62 -22.64 17.40
N LEU A 371 28.28 -22.64 17.42
CA LEU A 371 27.43 -21.50 17.07
C LEU A 371 26.99 -20.67 18.28
N SER A 372 27.58 -20.92 19.45
CA SER A 372 27.24 -20.25 20.71
C SER A 372 27.64 -18.76 20.67
N SER A 373 26.68 -17.85 20.89
CA SER A 373 27.00 -16.46 21.23
C SER A 373 27.36 -16.36 22.71
N ASN A 374 28.33 -15.50 23.04
CA ASN A 374 28.60 -15.08 24.41
C ASN A 374 27.36 -14.40 25.01
N SER A 375 26.49 -15.14 25.72
CA SER A 375 25.43 -14.54 26.54
C SER A 375 24.79 -15.58 27.44
N GLN A 376 24.65 -15.23 28.72
CA GLN A 376 24.08 -16.00 29.83
C GLN A 376 22.57 -16.32 29.69
N ASP A 377 21.97 -16.15 28.49
CA ASP A 377 20.53 -15.96 28.33
C ASP A 377 19.80 -17.01 27.46
N ASN A 378 20.48 -18.09 26.99
CA ASN A 378 19.86 -19.14 26.15
C ASN A 378 19.02 -18.59 24.97
N LEU A 379 19.47 -17.49 24.37
CA LEU A 379 18.85 -16.86 23.21
C LEU A 379 19.64 -17.18 21.94
N ILE A 380 18.93 -17.44 20.85
CA ILE A 380 19.51 -17.63 19.52
C ILE A 380 18.97 -16.60 18.55
N LEU A 381 19.85 -16.07 17.70
CA LEU A 381 19.48 -15.17 16.61
C LEU A 381 19.61 -15.89 15.28
N LEU A 382 18.46 -16.13 14.64
CA LEU A 382 18.38 -16.64 13.27
C LEU A 382 18.23 -15.44 12.32
N ARG A 383 19.06 -15.37 11.28
CA ARG A 383 18.99 -14.30 10.27
C ARG A 383 19.09 -14.85 8.86
N ARG A 384 18.15 -14.45 8.00
CA ARG A 384 18.20 -14.68 6.55
C ARG A 384 18.36 -13.37 5.82
N GLU A 385 19.37 -13.27 4.96
CA GLU A 385 19.55 -12.16 4.04
C GLU A 385 19.26 -12.61 2.61
N LEU A 386 18.40 -11.85 1.93
CA LEU A 386 18.15 -11.95 0.49
C LEU A 386 18.82 -10.75 -0.19
N SER A 387 19.45 -10.96 -1.33
CA SER A 387 20.07 -9.89 -2.12
C SER A 387 19.71 -10.01 -3.59
N THR A 388 19.58 -8.87 -4.26
CA THR A 388 19.48 -8.79 -5.73
C THR A 388 20.84 -8.89 -6.42
N LYS A 389 21.95 -8.74 -5.67
CA LYS A 389 23.32 -8.69 -6.19
C LYS A 389 24.14 -9.94 -5.87
N SER A 390 23.74 -10.72 -4.86
CA SER A 390 24.44 -11.91 -4.40
C SER A 390 23.46 -13.03 -4.04
N SER A 391 23.97 -14.24 -3.84
CA SER A 391 23.18 -15.34 -3.28
C SER A 391 22.64 -15.01 -1.88
N SER A 392 21.54 -15.68 -1.51
CA SER A 392 21.00 -15.60 -0.15
C SER A 392 22.02 -16.12 0.87
N ARG A 393 22.08 -15.47 2.04
CA ARG A 393 22.98 -15.83 3.14
C ARG A 393 22.17 -16.12 4.40
N CYS A 394 22.62 -17.08 5.19
CA CYS A 394 21.99 -17.49 6.44
C CYS A 394 22.98 -17.29 7.58
N PHE A 395 22.53 -16.77 8.71
CA PHE A 395 23.35 -16.57 9.88
C PHE A 395 22.66 -17.11 11.13
N ILE A 396 23.45 -17.66 12.04
CA ILE A 396 23.05 -18.04 13.38
C ILE A 396 24.04 -17.38 14.34
N ASN A 397 23.57 -16.53 15.25
CA ASN A 397 24.42 -15.77 16.17
C ASN A 397 25.58 -15.07 15.44
N ASP A 398 25.25 -14.39 14.33
CA ASP A 398 26.18 -13.72 13.41
C ASP A 398 27.18 -14.60 12.65
N SER A 399 27.22 -15.91 12.91
CA SER A 399 28.01 -16.87 12.16
C SER A 399 27.33 -17.28 10.86
N LEU A 400 28.05 -17.24 9.73
CA LEU A 400 27.52 -17.65 8.42
C LEU A 400 27.34 -19.17 8.37
N VAL A 401 26.12 -19.63 8.07
CA VAL A 401 25.78 -21.07 8.02
C VAL A 401 25.15 -21.48 6.69
N PRO A 402 25.25 -22.77 6.30
CA PRO A 402 24.47 -23.31 5.18
C PRO A 402 22.96 -23.28 5.44
N LEU A 403 22.17 -23.23 4.37
CA LEU A 403 20.71 -23.22 4.45
C LEU A 403 20.12 -24.45 5.17
N HIS A 404 20.71 -25.64 4.96
CA HIS A 404 20.22 -26.86 5.60
C HIS A 404 20.34 -26.81 7.12
N LEU A 405 21.42 -26.20 7.65
CA LEU A 405 21.64 -26.08 9.09
C LEU A 405 20.68 -25.05 9.71
N LEU A 406 20.41 -23.95 9.00
CA LEU A 406 19.36 -23.00 9.41
C LEU A 406 18.00 -23.71 9.52
N ARG A 407 17.65 -24.53 8.52
CA ARG A 407 16.39 -25.28 8.48
C ARG A 407 16.29 -26.30 9.62
N GLU A 408 17.34 -27.08 9.85
CA GLU A 408 17.39 -28.08 10.92
C GLU A 408 17.15 -27.45 12.30
N ILE A 409 17.83 -26.32 12.58
CA ILE A 409 17.69 -25.58 13.83
C ILE A 409 16.31 -24.94 13.94
N SER A 410 15.78 -24.38 12.85
CA SER A 410 14.48 -23.72 12.86
C SER A 410 13.32 -24.70 13.03
N ASP A 411 13.39 -25.89 12.42
CA ASP A 411 12.36 -26.94 12.53
C ASP A 411 12.23 -27.48 13.96
N LEU A 412 13.33 -27.45 14.73
CA LEU A 412 13.32 -27.81 16.14
C LEU A 412 12.84 -26.69 17.06
N ALA A 413 12.86 -25.44 16.59
CA ALA A 413 12.59 -24.27 17.41
C ALA A 413 11.19 -23.67 17.20
N ILE A 414 10.62 -23.81 16.01
CA ILE A 414 9.33 -23.22 15.62
C ILE A 414 8.51 -24.26 14.87
N ASP A 415 7.28 -24.54 15.35
CA ASP A 415 6.30 -25.34 14.63
C ASP A 415 5.15 -24.43 14.14
N LEU A 416 4.80 -24.55 12.86
CA LEU A 416 4.02 -23.55 12.12
C LEU A 416 2.87 -24.28 11.40
N HIS A 417 1.66 -24.20 11.96
CA HIS A 417 0.50 -24.96 11.46
C HIS A 417 -0.37 -24.15 10.49
N GLY A 418 -0.48 -24.65 9.25
CA GLY A 418 -1.37 -24.12 8.22
C GLY A 418 -1.56 -25.06 7.03
N GLN A 419 -2.19 -24.55 5.96
CA GLN A 419 -2.70 -25.37 4.84
C GLN A 419 -1.59 -26.11 4.05
N HIS A 420 -0.32 -25.68 4.16
CA HIS A 420 0.83 -26.23 3.45
C HIS A 420 2.13 -26.29 4.30
N GLU A 421 2.03 -26.30 5.63
CA GLU A 421 3.16 -25.96 6.51
C GLU A 421 3.66 -27.14 7.38
N HIS A 422 4.86 -26.99 7.97
CA HIS A 422 5.54 -27.98 8.81
C HIS A 422 4.62 -28.49 9.93
N GLN A 423 4.47 -29.81 10.06
CA GLN A 423 3.57 -30.42 11.04
C GLN A 423 4.32 -31.49 11.82
N SER A 424 5.14 -31.08 12.79
CA SER A 424 5.85 -32.04 13.65
C SER A 424 4.87 -33.02 14.33
N LEU A 425 3.71 -32.51 14.74
CA LEU A 425 2.62 -33.30 15.32
C LEU A 425 2.03 -34.39 14.42
N LEU A 426 2.23 -34.35 13.09
CA LEU A 426 1.81 -35.45 12.21
C LEU A 426 2.85 -36.57 12.09
N HIS A 427 4.09 -36.32 12.54
CA HIS A 427 5.19 -37.26 12.49
C HIS A 427 5.28 -38.03 13.81
N ILE A 428 4.81 -39.28 13.82
CA ILE A 428 4.73 -40.16 15.01
C ILE A 428 6.11 -40.29 15.69
N GLU A 429 7.19 -40.32 14.90
CA GLU A 429 8.57 -40.39 15.39
C GLU A 429 8.97 -39.22 16.31
N THR A 430 8.27 -38.09 16.25
CA THR A 430 8.58 -36.91 17.07
C THR A 430 7.85 -36.89 18.40
N HIS A 431 6.74 -37.62 18.53
CA HIS A 431 5.80 -37.49 19.66
C HIS A 431 6.43 -37.80 21.01
N LEU A 432 7.25 -38.85 21.09
CA LEU A 432 7.95 -39.20 22.34
C LEU A 432 8.87 -38.08 22.80
N SER A 433 9.65 -37.50 21.89
CA SER A 433 10.55 -36.40 22.24
C SER A 433 9.79 -35.14 22.67
N ILE A 434 8.62 -34.87 22.08
CA ILE A 434 7.75 -33.76 22.48
C ILE A 434 7.23 -33.97 23.91
N LEU A 435 6.80 -35.20 24.24
CA LEU A 435 6.33 -35.55 25.58
C LEU A 435 7.44 -35.52 26.63
N ASP A 436 8.62 -36.06 26.30
CA ASP A 436 9.79 -36.04 27.19
C ASP A 436 10.23 -34.61 27.48
N ASN A 437 10.26 -33.74 26.45
CA ASN A 437 10.55 -32.32 26.62
C ASN A 437 9.48 -31.61 27.46
N TYR A 438 8.19 -31.89 27.25
CA TYR A 438 7.11 -31.33 28.05
C TYR A 438 7.25 -31.69 29.54
N GLY A 439 7.67 -32.93 29.83
CA GLY A 439 7.92 -33.40 31.20
C GLY A 439 9.29 -33.04 31.77
N ASN A 440 10.17 -32.37 31.01
CA ASN A 440 11.60 -32.18 31.34
C ASN A 440 12.32 -33.51 31.69
N LEU A 441 11.98 -34.60 30.99
CA LEU A 441 12.41 -35.96 31.30
C LEU A 441 13.73 -36.37 30.64
N GLU A 442 14.37 -35.50 29.85
CA GLU A 442 15.54 -35.88 29.05
C GLU A 442 16.71 -36.39 29.92
N SER A 443 16.97 -35.75 31.06
CA SER A 443 17.99 -36.21 32.02
C SER A 443 17.68 -37.61 32.59
N LEU A 444 16.40 -37.87 32.90
CA LEU A 444 15.95 -39.16 33.38
C LEU A 444 16.05 -40.22 32.27
N ARG A 445 15.70 -39.85 31.03
CA ARG A 445 15.80 -40.71 29.85
C ARG A 445 17.26 -41.06 29.52
N GLU A 446 18.18 -40.11 29.59
CA GLU A 446 19.62 -40.39 29.42
C GLU A 446 20.14 -41.33 30.50
N THR A 447 19.76 -41.09 31.75
CA THR A 447 20.12 -41.96 32.88
C THR A 447 19.62 -43.38 32.65
N PHE A 448 18.32 -43.52 32.34
CA PHE A 448 17.71 -44.82 32.02
C PHE A 448 18.38 -45.50 30.83
N HIS A 449 18.68 -44.75 29.76
CA HIS A 449 19.35 -45.30 28.58
C HIS A 449 20.73 -45.86 28.93
N ASN A 450 21.52 -45.11 29.69
CA ASN A 450 22.86 -45.51 30.10
C ASN A 450 22.82 -46.77 30.98
N GLU A 451 21.94 -46.82 31.98
CA GLU A 451 21.74 -48.01 32.82
C GLU A 451 21.25 -49.21 32.02
N TYR A 452 20.31 -49.00 31.09
CA TYR A 452 19.79 -50.06 30.24
C TYR A 452 20.87 -50.64 29.32
N GLN A 453 21.73 -49.80 28.73
CA GLN A 453 22.87 -50.26 27.92
C GLN A 453 23.86 -51.07 28.76
N GLN A 454 24.12 -50.66 30.01
CA GLN A 454 24.96 -51.45 30.92
C GLN A 454 24.33 -52.83 31.20
N ILE A 455 23.03 -52.90 31.45
CA ILE A 455 22.31 -54.17 31.64
C ILE A 455 22.43 -55.06 30.40
N LEU A 456 22.26 -54.51 29.19
CA LEU A 456 22.41 -55.26 27.95
C LEU A 456 23.83 -55.82 27.77
N GLN A 457 24.85 -55.03 28.08
CA GLN A 457 26.24 -55.48 28.04
C GLN A 457 26.50 -56.61 29.04
N VAL A 458 25.98 -56.49 30.27
CA VAL A 458 26.11 -57.53 31.30
C VAL A 458 25.38 -58.81 30.90
N LYS A 459 24.15 -58.71 30.36
CA LYS A 459 23.41 -59.88 29.85
C LYS A 459 24.15 -60.56 28.70
N LYS A 460 24.73 -59.80 27.78
CA LYS A 460 25.53 -60.34 26.68
C LYS A 460 26.75 -61.13 27.23
N ARG A 461 27.48 -60.55 28.19
CA ARG A 461 28.59 -61.24 28.88
C ARG A 461 28.13 -62.50 29.60
N LEU A 462 26.98 -62.47 30.27
CA LEU A 462 26.41 -63.64 30.95
C LEU A 462 26.14 -64.78 29.96
N VAL A 463 25.53 -64.48 28.82
CA VAL A 463 25.26 -65.47 27.75
C VAL A 463 26.56 -66.03 27.17
N ASP A 464 27.57 -65.20 26.96
CA ASP A 464 28.88 -65.64 26.45
C ASP A 464 29.59 -66.57 27.46
N VAL A 465 29.54 -66.25 28.76
CA VAL A 465 30.08 -67.09 29.83
C VAL A 465 29.32 -68.41 29.94
N GLN A 466 27.98 -68.40 29.85
CA GLN A 466 27.15 -69.61 29.87
C GLN A 466 27.42 -70.51 28.66
N LYS A 467 27.58 -69.94 27.45
CA LYS A 467 27.96 -70.72 26.25
C LYS A 467 29.34 -71.37 26.39
N ASN A 468 30.30 -70.67 26.98
CA ASN A 468 31.65 -71.20 27.22
C ASN A 468 31.66 -72.27 28.33
N GLY A 469 30.86 -72.10 29.39
CA GLY A 469 30.67 -73.10 30.44
C GLY A 469 30.03 -74.41 29.95
N SER A 470 29.06 -74.33 29.02
CA SER A 470 28.43 -75.50 28.41
C SER A 470 29.38 -76.26 27.49
N LYS A 471 30.29 -75.59 26.78
CA LYS A 471 31.35 -76.23 25.99
C LYS A 471 32.35 -77.02 26.86
N HIS A 472 32.68 -76.50 28.05
CA HIS A 472 33.56 -77.19 29.01
C HIS A 472 32.91 -78.41 29.68
N LYS A 473 31.57 -78.44 29.82
CA LYS A 473 30.84 -79.62 30.31
C LYS A 473 30.65 -80.73 29.27
N ALA A 474 30.84 -80.44 27.97
CA ALA A 474 30.74 -81.44 26.90
C ALA A 474 32.08 -82.08 26.52
N THR A 475 33.19 -81.65 27.15
CA THR A 475 34.56 -82.19 26.94
C THR A 475 35.12 -82.95 28.14
N LYS A 476 34.31 -83.14 29.19
CA LYS A 476 34.50 -84.13 30.25
C LYS A 476 33.41 -85.18 30.11
#